data_AF-A0A6A6PCM5-F1
#
_entry.id   AF-A0A6A6PCM5-F1
#
_cell.length_a   1.000
_cell.length_b   1.000
_cell.length_c   1.000
_cell.angle_alpha   90.00
_cell.angle_beta   90.00
_cell.angle_gamma   90.00
#
_symmetry.space_group_name_H-M   'P 1'
#
loop_
_entity.id
_entity.type
_entity.pdbx_description
1 polymer ?
#
loop_
_entity_poly.entity_id
_entity_poly.type
_entity_poly.pdbx_seq_one_letter_code
_entity_poly.pdbx_strand_id
1 'polypeptide(L)'
;MDGLVDKLPADDDGGDGRRWRPAVFPIDVAYLDDTQELADQYEQLLVRQFAARDSVKLPMFDLLLLGCGPDGHTCSLFPGSELLRESAAWVLPVEDSPKPPPRRVTLSLPVCTHGLRVAFVATGAGKKDILRQIFDTDEGRQLPAAMVNDGAGDKVTWFTDEPAVEGVAFPKKSSL
;
A
#
# COMPACT_ATOMS: atom_id res chain seq x y z
N MET A 1 9.51 13.87 9.19
CA MET A 1 8.95 12.55 8.85
C MET A 1 9.03 11.65 10.08
N ASP A 2 8.84 12.22 11.29
CA ASP A 2 9.35 11.68 12.57
C ASP A 2 8.22 11.50 13.58
N GLY A 3 7.20 10.73 13.22
CA GLY A 3 6.00 10.62 14.07
C GLY A 3 5.48 9.20 14.27
N LEU A 4 5.61 8.35 13.26
CA LEU A 4 5.03 7.01 13.30
C LEU A 4 6.02 5.97 13.87
N VAL A 5 7.31 6.10 13.55
CA VAL A 5 8.36 5.19 14.02
C VAL A 5 8.66 5.34 15.51
N ASP A 6 8.57 6.56 16.04
CA ASP A 6 8.79 6.85 17.48
C ASP A 6 7.67 6.33 18.39
N LYS A 7 6.57 5.85 17.79
CA LYS A 7 5.43 5.25 18.49
C LYS A 7 5.46 3.73 18.47
N LEU A 8 6.38 3.13 17.72
CA LEU A 8 6.66 1.70 17.84
C LEU A 8 7.41 1.49 19.17
N PRO A 9 7.00 0.53 20.01
CA PRO A 9 7.68 0.27 21.28
C PRO A 9 9.11 -0.19 20.99
N ALA A 10 10.07 0.74 21.04
CA ALA A 10 11.49 0.47 20.87
C ALA A 10 12.18 0.07 22.19
N ASP A 11 11.47 0.21 23.31
CA ASP A 11 12.01 0.08 24.66
C ASP A 11 11.24 -0.93 25.55
N ASP A 12 10.30 -1.70 25.00
CA ASP A 12 9.69 -2.83 25.72
C ASP A 12 10.49 -4.10 25.38
N ASP A 13 11.29 -4.58 26.34
CA ASP A 13 12.15 -5.76 26.20
C ASP A 13 11.37 -7.08 26.36
N GLY A 14 10.04 -7.02 26.52
CA GLY A 14 9.19 -8.19 26.70
C GLY A 14 9.61 -9.09 27.87
N GLY A 15 10.46 -8.60 28.77
CA GLY A 15 11.09 -9.35 29.86
C GLY A 15 12.20 -10.35 29.44
N ASP A 16 12.66 -10.37 28.19
CA ASP A 16 13.70 -11.32 27.71
C ASP A 16 15.11 -10.71 27.59
N GLY A 17 15.24 -9.40 27.84
CA GLY A 17 16.51 -8.66 27.78
C GLY A 17 17.01 -8.34 26.37
N ARG A 18 16.23 -8.60 25.32
CA ARG A 18 16.55 -8.24 23.93
C ARG A 18 15.85 -6.94 23.55
N ARG A 19 16.67 -5.94 23.22
CA ARG A 19 16.17 -4.67 22.66
C ARG A 19 15.77 -4.88 21.20
N TRP A 20 14.47 -5.01 20.93
CA TRP A 20 13.95 -5.10 19.57
C TRP A 20 13.95 -3.71 18.91
N ARG A 21 14.80 -3.53 17.89
CA ARG A 21 14.76 -2.35 17.02
C ARG A 21 14.17 -2.74 15.68
N PRO A 22 13.15 -2.02 15.17
CA PRO A 22 12.63 -2.30 13.84
C PRO A 22 13.74 -2.06 12.80
N ALA A 23 13.93 -3.04 11.90
CA ALA A 23 14.73 -2.82 10.70
C ALA A 23 13.91 -1.93 9.75
N VAL A 24 14.42 -0.74 9.45
CA VAL A 24 13.78 0.21 8.54
C VAL A 24 14.56 0.24 7.24
N PHE A 25 13.85 0.05 6.14
CA PHE A 25 14.39 0.06 4.78
C PHE A 25 13.76 1.25 4.04
N PRO A 26 14.30 2.47 4.18
CA PRO A 26 13.76 3.64 3.49
C PRO A 26 14.25 3.71 2.04
N ILE A 27 13.56 4.53 1.24
CA ILE A 27 14.09 4.97 -0.05
C ILE A 27 15.35 5.82 0.16
N ASP A 28 16.31 5.75 -0.76
CA ASP A 28 17.54 6.54 -0.66
C ASP A 28 17.33 7.94 -1.22
N VAL A 29 17.40 8.93 -0.34
CA VAL A 29 17.15 10.34 -0.67
C VAL A 29 18.22 10.96 -1.59
N ALA A 30 19.33 10.26 -1.85
CA ALA A 30 20.33 10.68 -2.83
C ALA A 30 19.77 10.68 -4.27
N TYR A 31 18.69 9.93 -4.54
CA TYR A 31 18.12 9.78 -5.88
C TYR A 31 16.78 10.52 -6.07
N LEU A 32 16.44 11.49 -5.22
CA LEU A 32 15.15 12.21 -5.32
C LEU A 32 14.94 12.99 -6.62
N ASP A 33 16.01 13.26 -7.38
CA ASP A 33 15.95 13.95 -8.66
C ASP A 33 15.83 13.02 -9.88
N ASP A 34 16.01 11.71 -9.68
CA ASP A 34 15.85 10.67 -10.70
C ASP A 34 14.93 9.56 -10.16
N THR A 35 13.64 9.68 -10.45
CA THR A 35 12.63 8.76 -9.90
C THR A 35 12.82 7.33 -10.38
N GLN A 36 13.33 7.14 -11.60
CA GLN A 36 13.60 5.81 -12.16
C GLN A 36 14.72 5.14 -11.38
N GLU A 37 15.86 5.82 -11.21
CA GLU A 37 16.97 5.28 -10.42
C GLU A 37 16.54 5.04 -8.96
N LEU A 38 15.75 5.93 -8.37
CA LEU A 38 15.19 5.75 -7.02
C LEU A 38 14.33 4.47 -6.91
N ALA A 39 13.48 4.21 -7.90
CA ALA A 39 12.67 3.01 -7.97
C ALA A 39 13.53 1.75 -8.10
N ASP A 40 14.53 1.78 -8.99
CA ASP A 40 15.44 0.65 -9.24
C ASP A 40 16.28 0.32 -8.00
N GLN A 41 16.81 1.32 -7.30
CA GLN A 41 17.58 1.13 -6.07
C GLN A 41 16.70 0.54 -4.95
N TYR A 42 15.46 1.00 -4.83
CA TYR A 42 14.54 0.47 -3.83
C TYR A 42 14.09 -0.96 -4.18
N GLU A 43 13.88 -1.27 -5.46
CA GLU A 43 13.61 -2.64 -5.91
C GLU A 43 14.78 -3.57 -5.58
N GLN A 44 16.01 -3.18 -5.88
CA GLN A 44 17.20 -3.96 -5.52
C GLN A 44 17.31 -4.20 -4.01
N LEU A 45 16.97 -3.21 -3.20
CA LEU A 45 16.92 -3.35 -1.75
C LEU A 45 15.91 -4.44 -1.35
N LEU A 46 14.69 -4.38 -1.89
CA LEU A 46 13.65 -5.40 -1.64
C LEU A 46 14.09 -6.79 -2.11
N VAL A 47 14.68 -6.90 -3.31
CA VAL A 47 15.20 -8.19 -3.83
C VAL A 47 16.23 -8.78 -2.86
N ARG A 48 17.16 -7.97 -2.31
CA ARG A 48 18.13 -8.47 -1.32
C ARG A 48 17.48 -8.95 -0.03
N GLN A 49 16.32 -8.40 0.36
CA GLN A 49 15.62 -8.84 1.57
C GLN A 49 14.75 -10.08 1.34
N PHE A 50 14.03 -10.14 0.21
CA PHE A 50 13.06 -11.20 -0.06
C PHE A 50 13.61 -12.39 -0.85
N ALA A 51 14.65 -12.17 -1.68
CA ALA A 51 15.21 -13.17 -2.59
C ALA A 51 16.61 -13.67 -2.14
N ALA A 52 17.00 -13.44 -0.88
CA ALA A 52 18.36 -13.74 -0.39
C ALA A 52 18.74 -15.23 -0.43
N ARG A 53 17.77 -16.14 -0.55
CA ARG A 53 17.99 -17.60 -0.55
C ARG A 53 17.35 -18.34 -1.72
N ASP A 54 16.25 -17.83 -2.27
CA ASP A 54 15.53 -18.42 -3.40
C ASP A 54 15.08 -17.32 -4.37
N SER A 55 15.00 -17.65 -5.66
CA SER A 55 14.41 -16.74 -6.65
C SER A 55 12.90 -16.64 -6.42
N VAL A 56 12.43 -15.45 -6.05
CA VAL A 56 11.00 -15.15 -5.92
C VAL A 56 10.54 -14.27 -7.08
N LYS A 57 9.33 -14.53 -7.60
CA LYS A 57 8.74 -13.72 -8.68
C LYS A 57 8.23 -12.37 -8.17
N LEU A 58 7.63 -12.36 -6.99
CA LEU A 58 7.11 -11.17 -6.30
C LEU A 58 7.49 -11.26 -4.80
N PRO A 59 7.71 -10.13 -4.13
CA PRO A 59 7.94 -10.11 -2.70
C PRO A 59 6.60 -10.36 -1.99
N MET A 60 6.62 -11.25 -1.00
CA MET A 60 5.43 -11.55 -0.20
C MET A 60 5.57 -10.90 1.17
N PHE A 61 4.87 -9.78 1.35
CA PHE A 61 4.80 -9.10 2.64
C PHE A 61 3.79 -9.80 3.55
N ASP A 62 4.12 -9.97 4.84
CA ASP A 62 3.15 -10.45 5.83
C ASP A 62 1.95 -9.50 5.95
N LEU A 63 2.22 -8.19 5.91
CA LEU A 63 1.23 -7.14 6.01
C LEU A 63 1.58 -5.95 5.10
N LEU A 64 0.61 -5.52 4.31
CA LEU A 64 0.64 -4.24 3.61
C LEU A 64 -0.38 -3.29 4.27
N LEU A 65 0.10 -2.14 4.75
CA LEU A 65 -0.73 -1.06 5.29
C LEU A 65 -0.95 0.00 4.21
N LEU A 66 -2.20 0.16 3.78
CA LEU A 66 -2.57 0.99 2.64
C LEU A 66 -3.58 2.06 3.04
N GLY A 67 -3.52 3.21 2.36
CA GLY A 67 -4.56 4.23 2.41
C GLY A 67 -5.44 4.20 1.16
N CYS A 68 -6.59 4.88 1.22
CA CYS A 68 -7.44 5.12 0.04
C CYS A 68 -7.60 6.63 -0.18
N GLY A 69 -7.17 7.15 -1.31
CA GLY A 69 -7.41 8.52 -1.72
C GLY A 69 -8.88 8.82 -2.02
N PRO A 70 -9.31 10.09 -2.03
CA PRO A 70 -10.70 10.48 -2.37
C PRO A 70 -11.08 10.21 -3.83
N ASP A 71 -10.11 9.90 -4.68
CA ASP A 71 -10.19 9.47 -6.09
C ASP A 71 -9.94 7.97 -6.24
N GLY A 72 -9.85 7.21 -5.14
CA GLY A 72 -9.67 5.76 -5.16
C GLY A 72 -8.23 5.29 -5.40
N HIS A 73 -7.26 6.20 -5.44
CA HIS A 73 -5.84 5.81 -5.50
C HIS A 73 -5.41 5.10 -4.21
N THR A 74 -4.43 4.22 -4.33
CA THR A 74 -3.68 3.65 -3.20
C THR A 74 -2.20 3.66 -3.58
N CYS A 75 -1.30 3.66 -2.59
CA CYS A 75 0.11 3.95 -2.81
C CYS A 75 0.26 5.24 -3.65
N SER A 76 0.97 5.18 -4.78
CA SER A 76 0.93 6.22 -5.81
C SER A 76 0.39 5.68 -7.15
N LEU A 77 -0.51 4.70 -7.09
CA LEU A 77 -1.23 4.17 -8.25
C LEU A 77 -2.53 4.94 -8.41
N PHE A 78 -2.65 5.72 -9.49
CA PHE A 78 -3.79 6.62 -9.74
C PHE A 78 -4.74 6.07 -10.81
N PRO A 79 -6.05 6.41 -10.75
CA PRO A 79 -7.01 6.01 -11.77
C PRO A 79 -6.56 6.38 -13.18
N GLY A 80 -6.65 5.44 -14.11
CA GLY A 80 -6.29 5.65 -15.52
C GLY A 80 -4.79 5.72 -15.82
N SER A 81 -3.91 5.62 -14.81
CA SER A 81 -2.47 5.59 -15.02
C SER A 81 -2.03 4.33 -15.77
N GLU A 82 -1.12 4.47 -16.73
CA GLU A 82 -0.50 3.34 -17.43
C GLU A 82 0.29 2.41 -16.48
N LEU A 83 0.72 2.91 -15.32
CA LEU A 83 1.38 2.12 -14.27
C LEU A 83 0.50 0.98 -13.73
N LEU A 84 -0.83 1.08 -13.87
CA LEU A 84 -1.75 -0.01 -13.51
C LEU A 84 -1.62 -1.24 -14.42
N ARG A 85 -0.96 -1.11 -15.57
CA ARG A 85 -0.71 -2.20 -16.53
C ARG A 85 0.62 -2.91 -16.29
N GLU A 86 1.47 -2.41 -15.40
CA GLU A 86 2.71 -3.07 -15.03
C GLU A 86 2.45 -4.46 -14.43
N SER A 87 3.26 -5.45 -14.81
CA SER A 87 3.07 -6.85 -14.41
C SER A 87 4.35 -7.58 -13.94
N ALA A 88 5.51 -6.96 -14.11
CA ALA A 88 6.82 -7.52 -13.83
C ALA A 88 7.55 -6.75 -12.71
N ALA A 89 7.65 -5.42 -12.81
CA ALA A 89 8.40 -4.62 -11.84
C ALA A 89 7.72 -4.64 -10.45
N TRP A 90 8.53 -4.64 -9.39
CA TRP A 90 8.05 -4.58 -8.00
C TRP A 90 7.83 -3.13 -7.58
N VAL A 91 8.70 -2.24 -8.02
CA VAL A 91 8.70 -0.82 -7.69
C VAL A 91 8.66 -0.01 -8.98
N LEU A 92 7.87 1.06 -8.98
CA LEU A 92 7.62 1.90 -10.14
C LEU A 92 7.93 3.37 -9.85
N PRO A 93 8.56 4.08 -10.79
CA PRO A 93 8.62 5.53 -10.75
C PRO A 93 7.28 6.14 -11.15
N VAL A 94 6.94 7.27 -10.54
CA VAL A 94 5.79 8.10 -10.88
C VAL A 94 6.31 9.51 -11.11
N GLU A 95 6.21 10.03 -12.33
CA GLU A 95 6.72 11.36 -12.69
C GLU A 95 5.63 12.44 -12.67
N ASP A 96 4.38 12.05 -12.88
CA ASP A 96 3.26 12.94 -13.21
C ASP A 96 2.05 12.73 -12.30
N SER A 97 2.29 12.48 -11.00
CA SER A 97 1.19 12.31 -10.05
C SER A 97 0.23 13.52 -10.12
N PRO A 98 -1.09 13.29 -10.25
CA PRO A 98 -2.08 14.37 -10.29
C PRO A 98 -2.22 15.09 -8.95
N LYS A 99 -1.50 14.65 -7.91
CA LYS A 99 -1.50 15.22 -6.55
C LYS A 99 -0.08 15.55 -6.13
N PRO A 100 0.19 16.74 -5.57
CA PRO A 100 1.54 17.11 -5.14
C PRO A 100 2.06 16.18 -4.01
N PRO A 101 3.38 15.90 -3.99
CA PRO A 101 4.37 16.18 -5.04
C PRO A 101 4.16 15.27 -6.28
N PRO A 102 4.53 15.75 -7.50
CA PRO A 102 4.32 15.00 -8.75
C PRO A 102 5.20 13.75 -8.83
N ARG A 103 6.46 13.85 -8.39
CA ARG A 103 7.43 12.75 -8.40
C ARG A 103 7.28 11.86 -7.16
N ARG A 104 7.10 10.56 -7.37
CA ARG A 104 6.92 9.54 -6.31
C ARG A 104 7.50 8.21 -6.76
N VAL A 105 7.74 7.32 -5.79
CA VAL A 105 8.00 5.91 -6.03
C VAL A 105 6.86 5.09 -5.43
N THR A 106 6.46 3.99 -6.05
CA THR A 106 5.34 3.17 -5.60
C THR A 106 5.60 1.68 -5.77
N LEU A 107 5.03 0.87 -4.87
CA LEU A 107 4.88 -0.56 -5.15
C LEU A 107 3.88 -0.74 -6.30
N SER A 108 4.14 -1.72 -7.16
CA SER A 108 3.26 -2.06 -8.28
C SER A 108 1.99 -2.77 -7.81
N LEU A 109 0.97 -2.81 -8.68
CA LEU A 109 -0.29 -3.50 -8.40
C LEU A 109 -0.10 -5.01 -8.12
N PRO A 110 0.74 -5.76 -8.87
CA PRO A 110 1.06 -7.15 -8.55
C PRO A 110 1.63 -7.32 -7.13
N VAL A 111 2.53 -6.43 -6.69
CA VAL A 111 3.07 -6.50 -5.32
C VAL A 111 1.96 -6.24 -4.29
N CYS A 112 1.14 -5.22 -4.52
CA CYS A 112 0.06 -4.85 -3.60
C CYS A 112 -0.99 -5.95 -3.42
N THR A 113 -1.19 -6.80 -4.42
CA THR A 113 -2.14 -7.93 -4.35
C THR A 113 -1.50 -9.22 -3.81
N HIS A 114 -0.18 -9.29 -3.72
CA HIS A 114 0.56 -10.50 -3.34
C HIS A 114 0.84 -10.65 -1.83
N GLY A 115 0.56 -9.63 -1.01
CA GLY A 115 0.72 -9.71 0.45
C GLY A 115 -0.15 -10.80 1.09
N LEU A 116 0.30 -11.35 2.23
CA LEU A 116 -0.47 -12.31 3.05
C LEU A 116 -1.68 -11.65 3.70
N ARG A 117 -1.53 -10.39 4.14
CA ARG A 117 -2.61 -9.52 4.63
C ARG A 117 -2.49 -8.14 4.01
N VAL A 118 -3.62 -7.58 3.60
CA VAL A 118 -3.71 -6.21 3.10
C VAL A 118 -4.70 -5.45 3.97
N ALA A 119 -4.25 -4.42 4.65
CA ALA A 119 -5.05 -3.62 5.56
C ALA A 119 -5.20 -2.22 5.00
N PHE A 120 -6.39 -1.88 4.53
CA PHE A 120 -6.74 -0.51 4.18
C PHE A 120 -7.20 0.25 5.42
N VAL A 121 -6.71 1.48 5.60
CA VAL A 121 -7.19 2.40 6.64
C VAL A 121 -7.81 3.62 5.97
N ALA A 122 -9.11 3.83 6.17
CA ALA A 122 -9.87 4.92 5.57
C ALA A 122 -10.93 5.45 6.55
N THR A 123 -10.68 6.62 7.14
CA THR A 123 -11.52 7.22 8.18
C THR A 123 -12.02 8.60 7.77
N GLY A 124 -13.11 9.05 8.38
CA GLY A 124 -13.75 10.34 8.20
C GLY A 124 -14.78 10.37 7.06
N ALA A 125 -15.76 11.26 7.20
CA ALA A 125 -16.87 11.41 6.25
C ALA A 125 -16.42 11.69 4.80
N GLY A 126 -15.24 12.29 4.60
CA GLY A 126 -14.67 12.52 3.27
C GLY A 126 -14.31 11.25 2.49
N LYS A 127 -14.42 10.06 3.11
CA LYS A 127 -14.22 8.76 2.44
C LYS A 127 -15.50 8.12 1.93
N LYS A 128 -16.67 8.58 2.40
CA LYS A 128 -17.97 7.98 2.11
C LYS A 128 -18.22 7.78 0.61
N ASP A 129 -18.06 8.84 -0.17
CA ASP A 129 -18.38 8.79 -1.61
C ASP A 129 -17.45 7.83 -2.37
N ILE A 130 -16.16 7.84 -2.04
CA ILE A 130 -15.20 6.97 -2.72
C ILE A 130 -15.34 5.50 -2.29
N LEU A 131 -15.62 5.23 -1.01
CA LEU A 131 -15.90 3.88 -0.55
C LEU A 131 -17.20 3.34 -1.15
N ARG A 132 -18.22 4.20 -1.28
CA ARG A 132 -19.43 3.86 -2.04
C ARG A 132 -19.11 3.48 -3.48
N GLN A 133 -18.28 4.27 -4.16
CA GLN A 133 -17.89 3.96 -5.52
C GLN A 133 -17.16 2.61 -5.60
N ILE A 134 -16.22 2.33 -4.69
CA ILE A 134 -15.44 1.10 -4.65
C ILE A 134 -16.30 -0.15 -4.40
N PHE A 135 -17.26 -0.08 -3.47
CA PHE A 135 -18.01 -1.26 -3.03
C PHE A 135 -19.39 -1.43 -3.66
N ASP A 136 -20.04 -0.33 -4.07
CA ASP A 136 -21.45 -0.35 -4.50
C ASP A 136 -21.65 -0.19 -6.01
N THR A 137 -20.58 0.04 -6.78
CA THR A 137 -20.70 0.28 -8.23
C THR A 137 -19.70 -0.54 -9.03
N ASP A 138 -20.08 -0.89 -10.26
CA ASP A 138 -19.20 -1.62 -11.17
C ASP A 138 -18.11 -0.72 -11.75
N GLU A 139 -18.39 0.58 -11.95
CA GLU A 139 -17.42 1.56 -12.43
C GLU A 139 -16.24 1.72 -11.47
N GLY A 140 -16.49 1.61 -10.17
CA GLY A 140 -15.46 1.71 -9.14
C GLY A 140 -14.44 0.58 -9.16
N ARG A 141 -14.71 -0.56 -9.81
CA ARG A 141 -13.76 -1.68 -9.90
C ARG A 141 -12.47 -1.34 -10.64
N GLN A 142 -12.49 -0.32 -11.47
CA GLN A 142 -11.29 0.17 -12.17
C GLN A 142 -10.43 1.09 -11.30
N LEU A 143 -10.88 1.45 -10.09
CA LEU A 143 -10.11 2.27 -9.17
C LEU A 143 -8.98 1.45 -8.54
N PRO A 144 -7.77 2.03 -8.37
CA PRO A 144 -6.61 1.30 -7.85
C PRO A 144 -6.87 0.58 -6.51
N ALA A 145 -7.56 1.20 -5.57
CA ALA A 145 -7.91 0.57 -4.30
C ALA A 145 -8.89 -0.61 -4.46
N ALA A 146 -9.83 -0.52 -5.40
CA ALA A 146 -10.73 -1.62 -5.74
C ALA A 146 -9.98 -2.77 -6.44
N MET A 147 -9.06 -2.46 -7.35
CA MET A 147 -8.20 -3.46 -8.00
C MET A 147 -7.37 -4.24 -6.99
N VAL A 148 -6.82 -3.56 -5.96
CA VAL A 148 -6.12 -4.24 -4.86
C VAL A 148 -7.11 -5.04 -4.01
N ASN A 149 -8.27 -4.49 -3.68
CA ASN A 149 -9.31 -5.18 -2.92
C ASN A 149 -9.71 -6.52 -3.57
N ASP A 150 -10.00 -6.49 -4.87
CA ASP A 150 -10.47 -7.65 -5.61
C ASP A 150 -9.32 -8.63 -5.88
N GLY A 151 -8.13 -8.12 -6.24
CA GLY A 151 -6.97 -8.94 -6.54
C GLY A 151 -6.37 -9.67 -5.33
N ALA A 152 -6.44 -9.07 -4.13
CA ALA A 152 -6.03 -9.73 -2.90
C ALA A 152 -7.17 -10.50 -2.19
N GLY A 153 -8.43 -10.21 -2.52
CA GLY A 153 -9.60 -10.99 -2.09
C GLY A 153 -9.78 -11.09 -0.56
N ASP A 154 -9.89 -12.31 -0.06
CA ASP A 154 -10.16 -12.61 1.36
C ASP A 154 -9.02 -12.16 2.30
N LYS A 155 -7.83 -11.87 1.76
CA LYS A 155 -6.68 -11.31 2.48
C LYS A 155 -6.86 -9.84 2.87
N VAL A 156 -7.84 -9.15 2.28
CA VAL A 156 -8.09 -7.72 2.49
C VAL A 156 -8.99 -7.49 3.70
N THR A 157 -8.60 -6.50 4.52
CA THR A 157 -9.41 -5.98 5.63
C THR A 157 -9.43 -4.45 5.56
N TRP A 158 -10.62 -3.86 5.67
CA TRP A 158 -10.81 -2.41 5.71
C TRP A 158 -11.08 -1.95 7.14
N PHE A 159 -10.24 -1.06 7.65
CA PHE A 159 -10.38 -0.38 8.92
C PHE A 159 -10.95 1.01 8.67
N THR A 160 -12.20 1.21 9.08
CA THR A 160 -12.99 2.42 8.82
C THR A 160 -13.68 2.88 10.10
N ASP A 161 -14.11 4.14 10.12
CA ASP A 161 -15.01 4.67 11.16
C ASP A 161 -16.43 4.82 10.59
N GLU A 162 -17.42 4.99 11.48
CA GLU A 162 -18.84 5.11 11.07
C GLU A 162 -19.06 6.22 10.01
N PRO A 163 -18.47 7.43 10.15
CA PRO A 163 -18.62 8.47 9.13
C PRO A 163 -18.13 8.07 7.74
N ALA A 164 -17.06 7.27 7.63
CA ALA A 164 -16.51 6.84 6.35
C ALA A 164 -17.43 5.88 5.59
N VAL A 165 -18.31 5.14 6.28
CA VAL A 165 -19.10 4.06 5.68
C VAL A 165 -20.61 4.23 5.82
N GLU A 166 -21.07 5.36 6.34
CA GLU A 166 -22.49 5.65 6.48
C GLU A 166 -23.22 5.53 5.13
N GLY A 167 -24.11 4.54 4.99
CA GLY A 167 -24.88 4.31 3.77
C GLY A 167 -24.09 3.68 2.61
N VAL A 168 -22.88 3.19 2.86
CA VAL A 168 -22.10 2.36 1.92
C VAL A 168 -22.51 0.90 2.12
N ALA A 169 -22.85 0.17 1.06
CA ALA A 169 -22.98 -1.27 1.16
C ALA A 169 -21.61 -1.93 1.05
N PHE A 170 -21.38 -2.97 1.83
CA PHE A 170 -20.16 -3.77 1.72
C PHE A 170 -20.44 -5.14 2.30
N PRO A 171 -19.80 -6.19 1.75
CA PRO A 171 -19.91 -7.52 2.32
C PRO A 171 -19.33 -7.50 3.73
N LYS A 172 -20.20 -7.62 4.74
CA LYS A 172 -19.75 -7.89 6.10
C LYS A 172 -19.22 -9.33 6.10
N LYS A 173 -17.92 -9.50 6.29
CA LYS A 173 -17.39 -10.81 6.68
C LYS A 173 -18.09 -11.17 7.99
N SER A 174 -18.90 -12.25 8.00
CA SER A 174 -19.34 -12.84 9.26
C SER A 174 -18.08 -13.08 10.09
N SER A 175 -18.09 -12.57 11.32
CA SER A 175 -16.91 -12.58 12.18
C SER A 175 -16.28 -13.98 12.25
N LEU A 176 -14.94 -13.99 12.30
CA LEU A 176 -14.13 -15.13 12.74
C LEU A 176 -14.66 -15.74 14.04
#